data_AF-A0A6D2WGY6-F1
#
_entry.id   AF-A0A6D2WGY6-F1
#
_cell.length_a   1.000
_cell.length_b   1.000
_cell.length_c   1.000
_cell.angle_alpha   90.00
_cell.angle_beta   90.00
_cell.angle_gamma   90.00
#
_symmetry.space_group_name_H-M   'P 1'
#
loop_
_entity.id
_entity.type
_entity.pdbx_description
1 polymer ?
#
loop_
_entity_poly.entity_id
_entity_poly.type
_entity_poly.pdbx_seq_one_letter_code
_entity_poly.pdbx_strand_id
1 'polypeptide(L)'
;MKAAYLSMFGKEDHKPFGDDEVELFRAVPGLKLKIAGKSLPTEKFAIRKSRRYFSSNPISLPVPALEMMYIWNGYAVIGKQPKLTDGILEIITKAEEMLEKGPENEYSVDDECLVKLLKGLCLKYLGRVQEAEENFRSISANEKKIKYDHYLIPNALLELALLLMEQDRNEEAVKLLESAKQNYKNYSMESRTHFRIQAATLQAKSSLENSSRSMVSSVSL
;
A
#
# COMPACT_ATOMS: atom_id res chain seq x y z
N MET A 1 15.83 -3.77 -0.11
CA MET A 1 15.27 -5.14 0.00
C MET A 1 15.94 -5.97 1.07
N LYS A 2 17.27 -6.14 1.07
CA LYS A 2 17.97 -6.95 2.07
C LYS A 2 17.61 -6.57 3.52
N ALA A 3 17.73 -5.29 3.88
CA ALA A 3 17.35 -4.79 5.22
C ALA A 3 15.88 -5.10 5.57
N ALA A 4 14.96 -4.90 4.62
CA ALA A 4 13.53 -5.15 4.81
C ALA A 4 13.19 -6.63 5.03
N TYR A 5 13.90 -7.55 4.35
CA TYR A 5 13.74 -8.98 4.61
C TYR A 5 14.33 -9.36 5.96
N LEU A 6 15.54 -8.88 6.28
CA LEU A 6 16.21 -9.20 7.54
C LEU A 6 15.43 -8.69 8.76
N SER A 7 14.80 -7.52 8.66
CA SER A 7 13.99 -6.96 9.75
C SER A 7 12.66 -7.67 10.00
N MET A 8 12.26 -8.61 9.14
CA MET A 8 11.04 -9.40 9.31
C MET A 8 11.29 -10.76 9.97
N PHE A 9 12.54 -11.12 10.24
CA PHE A 9 12.88 -12.31 11.02
C PHE A 9 12.68 -12.04 12.52
N GLY A 10 12.12 -13.02 13.22
CA GLY A 10 12.00 -13.04 14.67
C GLY A 10 13.37 -13.16 15.36
N LYS A 11 13.38 -12.91 16.68
CA LYS A 11 14.61 -13.00 17.49
C LYS A 11 15.26 -14.38 17.46
N GLU A 12 14.45 -15.43 17.33
CA GLU A 12 14.88 -16.83 17.31
C GLU A 12 15.12 -17.36 15.89
N ASP A 13 14.84 -16.57 14.87
CA ASP A 13 15.01 -17.03 13.49
C ASP A 13 16.47 -16.95 13.06
N HIS A 14 16.91 -17.92 12.25
CA HIS A 14 18.22 -17.86 11.62
C HIS A 14 18.27 -16.71 10.59
N LYS A 15 18.99 -15.64 10.93
CA LYS A 15 19.22 -14.51 10.00
C LYS A 15 20.23 -14.91 8.91
N PRO A 16 19.82 -14.97 7.63
CA PRO A 16 20.77 -15.23 6.55
C PRO A 16 21.74 -14.05 6.38
N PHE A 17 22.89 -14.28 5.74
CA PHE A 17 23.90 -13.28 5.34
C PHE A 17 24.80 -12.68 6.45
N GLY A 18 24.44 -12.80 7.73
CA GLY A 18 25.26 -12.31 8.85
C GLY A 18 25.30 -10.78 8.99
N ASP A 19 24.51 -10.04 8.20
CA ASP A 19 24.38 -8.59 8.28
C ASP A 19 23.37 -8.18 9.35
N ASP A 20 23.57 -6.98 9.88
CA ASP A 20 22.63 -6.32 10.78
C ASP A 20 21.65 -5.45 9.99
N GLU A 21 20.35 -5.64 10.21
CA GLU A 21 19.30 -4.91 9.50
C GLU A 21 19.33 -3.40 9.78
N VAL A 22 19.70 -2.97 10.99
CA VAL A 22 19.74 -1.56 11.39
C VAL A 22 20.87 -0.87 10.64
N GLU A 23 22.06 -1.47 10.60
CA GLU A 23 23.19 -0.96 9.84
C GLU A 23 22.89 -0.89 8.33
N LEU A 24 22.20 -1.89 7.79
CA LEU A 24 21.76 -1.86 6.40
C LEU A 24 20.76 -0.73 6.13
N PHE A 25 19.80 -0.47 7.03
CA PHE A 25 18.89 0.67 6.90
C PHE A 25 19.63 2.01 6.99
N ARG A 26 20.63 2.12 7.88
CA ARG A 26 21.46 3.31 8.02
C ARG A 26 22.29 3.60 6.75
N ALA A 27 22.72 2.57 6.04
CA ALA A 27 23.45 2.72 4.78
C ALA A 27 22.59 3.24 3.61
N VAL A 28 21.26 3.10 3.66
CA VAL A 28 20.35 3.37 2.51
C VAL A 28 20.56 4.74 1.84
N PRO A 29 20.72 5.88 2.54
CA PRO A 29 20.94 7.17 1.89
C PRO A 29 22.23 7.27 1.07
N GLY A 30 23.25 6.50 1.43
CA GLY A 30 24.53 6.42 0.74
C GLY A 30 24.49 5.56 -0.54
N LEU A 31 23.48 4.69 -0.67
CA LEU A 31 23.34 3.76 -1.80
C LEU A 31 22.55 4.34 -2.99
N LYS A 32 22.01 5.56 -2.84
CA LYS A 32 21.18 6.17 -3.89
C LYS A 32 22.00 6.50 -5.13
N LEU A 33 21.46 6.19 -6.29
CA LEU A 33 22.01 6.65 -7.55
C LEU A 33 21.33 7.97 -7.97
N LYS A 34 21.97 8.66 -8.92
CA LYS A 34 21.37 9.82 -9.59
C LYS A 34 21.39 9.55 -11.08
N ILE A 35 20.22 9.63 -11.71
CA ILE A 35 20.09 9.57 -13.17
C ILE A 35 19.67 10.97 -13.62
N ALA A 36 20.48 11.59 -14.48
CA ALA A 36 20.29 12.99 -14.90
C ALA A 36 20.08 13.96 -13.72
N GLY A 37 20.87 13.80 -12.64
CA GLY A 37 20.81 14.63 -11.44
C GLY A 37 19.64 14.35 -10.49
N LYS A 38 18.69 13.46 -10.85
CA LYS A 38 17.53 13.10 -10.05
C LYS A 38 17.68 11.69 -9.47
N SER A 39 17.37 11.52 -8.18
CA SER A 39 17.22 10.18 -7.60
C SER A 39 15.89 9.56 -7.99
N LEU A 40 15.88 8.23 -8.12
CA LEU A 40 14.69 7.48 -8.49
C LEU A 40 13.61 7.60 -7.41
N PRO A 41 12.30 7.62 -7.77
CA PRO A 41 11.22 7.69 -6.78
C PRO A 41 11.29 6.58 -5.72
N THR A 42 11.66 5.36 -6.13
CA THR A 42 11.80 4.19 -5.26
C THR A 42 12.97 4.33 -4.28
N GLU A 43 14.08 4.93 -4.70
CA GLU A 43 15.20 5.24 -3.79
C GLU A 43 14.80 6.31 -2.78
N LYS A 44 14.11 7.37 -3.23
CA LYS A 44 13.60 8.41 -2.33
C LYS A 44 12.60 7.84 -1.32
N PHE A 45 11.78 6.87 -1.73
CA PHE A 45 10.89 6.13 -0.85
C PHE A 45 11.69 5.35 0.20
N ALA A 46 12.65 4.52 -0.22
CA ALA A 46 13.51 3.74 0.67
C ALA A 46 14.27 4.62 1.68
N ILE A 47 14.81 5.76 1.23
CA ILE A 47 15.49 6.74 2.09
C ILE A 47 14.54 7.31 3.15
N ARG A 48 13.29 7.62 2.78
CA ARG A 48 12.32 8.14 3.75
C ARG A 48 11.99 7.10 4.81
N LYS A 49 11.72 5.86 4.39
CA LYS A 49 11.42 4.74 5.30
C LYS A 49 12.60 4.41 6.21
N SER A 50 13.84 4.55 5.74
CA SER A 50 15.03 4.28 6.54
C SER A 50 15.31 5.32 7.63
N ARG A 51 14.68 6.50 7.60
CA ARG A 51 14.96 7.60 8.54
C ARG A 51 14.78 7.20 10.00
N ARG A 52 13.80 6.36 10.30
CA ARG A 52 13.51 5.89 11.66
C ARG A 52 14.63 5.01 12.26
N TYR A 53 15.61 4.60 11.45
CA TYR A 53 16.79 3.83 11.88
C TYR A 53 18.02 4.68 12.24
N PHE A 54 17.98 6.00 12.05
CA PHE A 54 19.09 6.89 12.44
C PHE A 54 19.11 7.25 13.93
N SER A 55 18.01 6.96 14.64
CA SER A 55 17.99 7.04 16.11
C SER A 55 18.89 5.97 16.72
N SER A 56 19.42 6.26 17.91
CA SER A 56 20.13 5.28 18.75
C SER A 56 19.22 4.13 19.18
N ASN A 57 17.93 4.40 19.35
CA ASN A 57 16.90 3.38 19.59
C ASN A 57 15.87 3.45 18.45
N PRO A 58 16.09 2.72 17.36
CA PRO A 58 15.25 2.80 16.17
C PRO A 58 13.90 2.10 16.37
N ILE A 59 12.84 2.68 15.82
CA ILE A 59 11.51 2.04 15.77
C ILE A 59 11.42 1.25 14.46
N SER A 60 11.11 -0.03 14.53
CA SER A 60 11.11 -0.91 13.35
C SER A 60 9.95 -0.64 12.41
N LEU A 61 10.16 -0.89 11.11
CA LEU A 61 9.09 -0.86 10.10
C LEU A 61 8.20 -2.11 10.24
N PRO A 62 6.87 -1.99 10.17
CA PRO A 62 5.99 -3.15 10.09
C PRO A 62 6.06 -3.74 8.67
N VAL A 63 6.38 -5.03 8.57
CA VAL A 63 6.37 -5.79 7.31
C VAL A 63 6.97 -5.10 6.06
N PRO A 64 8.17 -4.48 6.16
CA PRO A 64 8.70 -3.61 5.09
C PRO A 64 8.94 -4.32 3.75
N ALA A 65 9.14 -5.64 3.73
CA ALA A 65 9.23 -6.38 2.46
C ALA A 65 7.87 -6.43 1.74
N LEU A 66 6.77 -6.56 2.49
CA LEU A 66 5.41 -6.57 1.96
C LEU A 66 4.97 -5.18 1.50
N GLU A 67 5.40 -4.12 2.19
CA GLU A 67 5.23 -2.73 1.73
C GLU A 67 5.96 -2.51 0.38
N MET A 68 7.23 -2.91 0.28
CA MET A 68 7.98 -2.81 -0.98
C MET A 68 7.36 -3.62 -2.12
N MET A 69 6.80 -4.78 -1.81
CA MET A 69 6.06 -5.59 -2.76
C MET A 69 4.83 -4.88 -3.30
N TYR A 70 4.09 -4.15 -2.45
CA TYR A 70 3.00 -3.28 -2.91
C TYR A 70 3.50 -2.19 -3.87
N ILE A 71 4.59 -1.51 -3.52
CA ILE A 71 5.19 -0.48 -4.36
C ILE A 71 5.55 -1.03 -5.75
N TRP A 72 5.96 -2.29 -5.86
CA TRP A 72 6.25 -2.95 -7.13
C TRP A 72 5.09 -3.72 -7.76
N ASN A 73 3.86 -3.52 -7.28
CA ASN A 73 2.67 -4.19 -7.81
C ASN A 73 2.72 -5.73 -7.68
N GLY A 74 3.48 -6.25 -6.71
CA GLY A 74 3.67 -7.69 -6.52
C GLY A 74 2.40 -8.45 -6.12
N TYR A 75 1.45 -7.78 -5.45
CA TYR A 75 0.16 -8.37 -5.09
C TYR A 75 -0.68 -8.76 -6.33
N ALA A 76 -0.51 -8.10 -7.48
CA ALA A 76 -1.19 -8.50 -8.72
C ALA A 76 -0.74 -9.87 -9.26
N VAL A 77 0.44 -10.33 -8.85
CA VAL A 77 0.97 -11.66 -9.19
C VAL A 77 0.63 -12.65 -8.08
N ILE A 78 0.93 -12.30 -6.82
CA ILE A 78 0.75 -13.18 -5.67
C ILE A 78 -0.72 -13.46 -5.38
N GLY A 79 -1.59 -12.48 -5.59
CA GLY A 79 -3.04 -12.62 -5.41
C GLY A 79 -3.69 -13.70 -6.27
N LYS A 80 -2.99 -14.18 -7.31
CA LYS A 80 -3.43 -15.33 -8.13
C LYS A 80 -3.12 -16.69 -7.48
N GLN A 81 -2.41 -16.70 -6.36
CA GLN A 81 -2.02 -17.88 -5.60
C GLN A 81 -2.64 -17.79 -4.20
N PRO A 82 -3.85 -18.36 -3.98
CA PRO A 82 -4.59 -18.22 -2.73
C PRO A 82 -3.77 -18.64 -1.51
N LYS A 83 -3.10 -19.80 -1.56
CA LYS A 83 -2.26 -20.31 -0.45
C LYS A 83 -1.13 -19.34 -0.05
N LEU A 84 -0.48 -18.69 -1.02
CA LEU A 84 0.56 -17.70 -0.72
C LEU A 84 -0.05 -16.41 -0.16
N THR A 85 -1.21 -16.02 -0.68
CA THR A 85 -1.94 -14.83 -0.23
C THR A 85 -2.43 -15.01 1.20
N ASP A 86 -2.95 -16.19 1.56
CA ASP A 86 -3.33 -16.55 2.94
C ASP A 86 -2.13 -16.49 3.88
N GLY A 87 -0.98 -17.07 3.50
CA GLY A 87 0.23 -17.00 4.32
C GLY A 87 0.72 -15.56 4.54
N ILE A 88 0.59 -14.69 3.54
CA ILE A 88 0.91 -13.25 3.68
C ILE A 88 -0.11 -12.56 4.58
N LEU A 89 -1.40 -12.87 4.45
CA LEU A 89 -2.45 -12.35 5.32
C LEU A 89 -2.21 -12.72 6.79
N GLU A 90 -1.74 -13.95 7.08
CA GLU A 90 -1.37 -14.36 8.43
C GLU A 90 -0.21 -13.52 9.00
N ILE A 91 0.82 -13.26 8.19
CA ILE A 91 1.96 -12.40 8.59
C ILE A 91 1.48 -10.99 8.90
N ILE A 92 0.64 -10.41 8.03
CA ILE A 92 0.09 -9.06 8.21
C ILE A 92 -0.81 -9.00 9.45
N THR A 93 -1.65 -10.02 9.67
CA THR A 93 -2.54 -10.09 10.84
C THR A 93 -1.75 -10.14 12.14
N LYS A 94 -0.67 -10.94 12.19
CA LYS A 94 0.25 -10.96 13.35
C LYS A 94 0.91 -9.60 13.57
N ALA A 95 1.31 -8.91 12.50
CA ALA A 95 1.88 -7.57 12.61
C ALA A 95 0.86 -6.55 13.14
N GLU A 96 -0.41 -6.63 12.72
CA GLU A 96 -1.50 -5.81 13.24
C GLU A 96 -1.67 -6.00 14.75
N GLU A 97 -1.78 -7.25 15.21
CA GLU A 97 -1.91 -7.56 16.64
C GLU A 97 -0.71 -7.07 17.46
N MET A 98 0.50 -7.13 16.90
CA MET A 98 1.70 -6.63 17.56
C MET A 98 1.71 -5.10 17.67
N LEU A 99 1.18 -4.38 16.67
CA LEU A 99 1.02 -2.93 16.73
C LEU A 99 -0.02 -2.55 17.79
N GLU A 100 -1.15 -3.25 17.85
CA GLU A 100 -2.22 -3.00 18.84
C GLU A 100 -1.76 -3.25 20.29
N LYS A 101 -0.92 -4.26 20.51
CA LYS A 101 -0.37 -4.59 21.84
C LYS A 101 0.87 -3.78 22.20
N GLY A 102 1.49 -3.11 21.22
CA GLY A 102 2.73 -2.38 21.37
C GLY A 102 2.54 -1.01 22.04
N PRO A 103 3.62 -0.40 22.53
CA PRO A 103 3.56 0.98 23.00
C PRO A 103 3.28 1.94 21.84
N GLU A 104 2.36 2.87 22.07
CA GLU A 104 2.09 3.96 21.11
C GLU A 104 3.36 4.81 20.91
N ASN A 105 3.62 5.16 19.66
CA ASN A 105 4.76 5.98 19.26
C ASN A 105 4.37 6.91 18.10
N GLU A 106 5.31 7.74 17.67
CA GLU A 106 5.04 8.76 16.65
C GLU A 106 4.60 8.20 15.28
N TYR A 107 4.85 6.92 15.00
CA TYR A 107 4.51 6.25 13.74
C TYR A 107 3.29 5.34 13.85
N SER A 108 2.68 5.16 15.04
CA SER A 108 1.65 4.14 15.27
C SER A 108 0.50 4.19 14.26
N VAL A 109 -0.06 5.38 14.01
CA VAL A 109 -1.18 5.53 13.06
C VAL A 109 -0.75 5.21 11.62
N ASP A 110 0.43 5.66 11.21
CA ASP A 110 0.99 5.39 9.88
C ASP A 110 1.23 3.88 9.69
N ASP A 111 1.82 3.23 10.70
CA ASP A 111 2.13 1.80 10.74
C ASP A 111 0.84 0.95 10.72
N GLU A 112 -0.19 1.33 11.49
CA GLU A 112 -1.53 0.69 11.46
C GLU A 112 -2.20 0.83 10.09
N CYS A 113 -2.20 2.04 9.51
CA CYS A 113 -2.80 2.28 8.20
C CYS A 113 -2.10 1.50 7.09
N LEU A 114 -0.77 1.35 7.17
CA LEU A 114 -0.01 0.52 6.25
C LEU A 114 -0.42 -0.96 6.35
N VAL A 115 -0.48 -1.51 7.57
CA VAL A 115 -0.88 -2.91 7.78
C VAL A 115 -2.30 -3.15 7.27
N LYS A 116 -3.24 -2.23 7.51
CA LYS A 116 -4.62 -2.32 6.98
C LYS A 116 -4.68 -2.24 5.46
N LEU A 117 -3.83 -1.42 4.82
CA LEU A 117 -3.76 -1.36 3.36
C LEU A 117 -3.35 -2.72 2.77
N LEU A 118 -2.30 -3.32 3.32
CA LEU A 118 -1.79 -4.61 2.86
C LEU A 118 -2.76 -5.76 3.19
N LYS A 119 -3.43 -5.70 4.35
CA LYS A 119 -4.47 -6.64 4.76
C LYS A 119 -5.65 -6.59 3.78
N GLY A 120 -6.15 -5.38 3.49
CA GLY A 120 -7.23 -5.16 2.54
C GLY A 120 -6.92 -5.70 1.14
N LEU A 121 -5.67 -5.58 0.67
CA LEU A 121 -5.23 -6.18 -0.58
C LEU A 121 -5.31 -7.71 -0.56
N CYS A 122 -4.83 -8.36 0.50
CA CYS A 122 -4.92 -9.82 0.62
C CYS A 122 -6.37 -10.28 0.66
N LEU A 123 -7.19 -9.64 1.50
CA LEU A 123 -8.61 -9.94 1.64
C LEU A 123 -9.36 -9.79 0.31
N LYS A 124 -9.05 -8.73 -0.45
CA LYS A 124 -9.57 -8.51 -1.81
C LYS A 124 -9.25 -9.71 -2.71
N TYR A 125 -7.99 -10.13 -2.80
CA TYR A 125 -7.59 -11.25 -3.66
C TYR A 125 -8.17 -12.61 -3.20
N LEU A 126 -8.48 -12.75 -1.92
CA LEU A 126 -9.14 -13.91 -1.35
C LEU A 126 -10.68 -13.86 -1.47
N GLY A 127 -11.25 -12.83 -2.09
CA GLY A 127 -12.69 -12.67 -2.27
C GLY A 127 -13.44 -12.21 -0.99
N ARG A 128 -12.73 -11.83 0.07
CA ARG A 128 -13.29 -11.31 1.33
C ARG A 128 -13.57 -9.81 1.19
N VAL A 129 -14.49 -9.47 0.29
CA VAL A 129 -14.67 -8.12 -0.24
C VAL A 129 -15.11 -7.11 0.84
N GLN A 130 -16.05 -7.47 1.71
CA GLN A 130 -16.54 -6.57 2.75
C GLN A 130 -15.42 -6.17 3.73
N GLU A 131 -14.63 -7.14 4.18
CA GLU A 131 -13.50 -6.90 5.08
C GLU A 131 -12.40 -6.08 4.39
N ALA A 132 -12.16 -6.29 3.10
CA ALA A 132 -11.23 -5.47 2.33
C ALA A 132 -11.69 -4.00 2.27
N GLU A 133 -12.97 -3.78 2.00
CA GLU A 133 -13.59 -2.45 1.97
C GLU A 133 -13.47 -1.74 3.33
N GLU A 134 -13.77 -2.42 4.43
CA GLU A 134 -13.63 -1.89 5.80
C GLU A 134 -12.18 -1.46 6.10
N ASN A 135 -11.20 -2.30 5.72
CA ASN A 135 -9.79 -1.98 5.88
C ASN A 135 -9.43 -0.69 5.13
N PHE A 136 -9.80 -0.56 3.85
CA PHE A 136 -9.49 0.65 3.07
C PHE A 136 -10.19 1.89 3.62
N ARG A 137 -11.46 1.80 4.01
CA ARG A 137 -12.21 2.94 4.58
C ARG A 137 -11.64 3.41 5.92
N SER A 138 -11.13 2.49 6.75
CA SER A 138 -10.52 2.83 8.03
C SER A 138 -9.26 3.69 7.90
N ILE A 139 -8.53 3.57 6.78
CA ILE A 139 -7.34 4.38 6.49
C ILE A 139 -7.77 5.83 6.24
N SER A 140 -8.79 6.04 5.40
CA SER A 140 -9.35 7.38 5.15
C SER A 140 -9.89 8.04 6.43
N ALA A 141 -10.48 7.27 7.34
CA ALA A 141 -10.95 7.79 8.62
C ALA A 141 -9.81 8.33 9.52
N ASN A 142 -8.57 7.89 9.30
CA ASN A 142 -7.40 8.33 10.06
C ASN A 142 -6.54 9.37 9.30
N GLU A 143 -7.01 9.92 8.18
CA GLU A 143 -6.26 10.86 7.32
C GLU A 143 -5.55 11.98 8.11
N LYS A 144 -6.29 12.66 9.00
CA LYS A 144 -5.77 13.80 9.76
C LYS A 144 -4.71 13.43 10.80
N LYS A 145 -4.57 12.14 11.12
CA LYS A 145 -3.64 11.62 12.12
C LYS A 145 -2.35 11.07 11.52
N ILE A 146 -2.32 10.80 10.21
CA ILE A 146 -1.12 10.33 9.49
C ILE A 146 -0.08 11.45 9.43
N LYS A 147 1.16 11.16 9.86
CA LYS A 147 2.22 12.16 9.97
C LYS A 147 3.27 12.08 8.87
N TYR A 148 3.55 10.90 8.34
CA TYR A 148 4.73 10.64 7.52
C TYR A 148 4.36 10.03 6.16
N ASP A 149 3.58 8.95 6.18
CA ASP A 149 3.27 8.12 5.02
C ASP A 149 1.98 8.58 4.33
N HIS A 150 1.96 9.84 3.92
CA HIS A 150 0.81 10.46 3.21
C HIS A 150 0.43 9.76 1.90
N TYR A 151 1.28 8.86 1.38
CA TYR A 151 0.94 8.04 0.22
C TYR A 151 -0.17 7.03 0.51
N LEU A 152 -0.40 6.68 1.79
CA LEU A 152 -1.37 5.67 2.20
C LEU A 152 -2.80 6.05 1.80
N ILE A 153 -3.17 7.32 1.94
CA ILE A 153 -4.54 7.79 1.67
C ILE A 153 -4.92 7.68 0.18
N PRO A 154 -4.18 8.31 -0.77
CA PRO A 154 -4.52 8.18 -2.19
C PRO A 154 -4.39 6.74 -2.70
N ASN A 155 -3.51 5.91 -2.10
CA ASN A 155 -3.43 4.50 -2.44
C ASN A 155 -4.63 3.70 -1.89
N ALA A 156 -5.09 3.96 -0.67
CA ALA A 156 -6.29 3.33 -0.11
C ALA A 156 -7.55 3.68 -0.92
N LEU A 157 -7.71 4.95 -1.33
CA LEU A 157 -8.80 5.38 -2.21
C LEU A 157 -8.73 4.68 -3.57
N LEU A 158 -7.53 4.54 -4.14
CA LEU A 158 -7.32 3.80 -5.38
C LEU A 158 -7.69 2.32 -5.24
N GLU A 159 -7.21 1.62 -4.20
CA GLU A 159 -7.54 0.20 -4.01
C GLU A 159 -9.02 -0.02 -3.73
N LEU A 160 -9.66 0.86 -2.96
CA LEU A 160 -11.10 0.85 -2.74
C LEU A 160 -11.86 1.07 -4.05
N ALA A 161 -11.46 2.04 -4.87
CA ALA A 161 -12.09 2.27 -6.17
C ALA A 161 -11.97 1.03 -7.08
N LEU A 162 -10.81 0.39 -7.12
CA LEU A 162 -10.61 -0.84 -7.88
C LEU A 162 -11.50 -2.00 -7.36
N LEU A 163 -11.69 -2.09 -6.05
CA LEU A 163 -12.60 -3.07 -5.45
C LEU A 163 -14.07 -2.78 -5.83
N LEU A 164 -14.48 -1.52 -5.82
CA LEU A 164 -15.83 -1.10 -6.22
C LEU A 164 -16.10 -1.36 -7.71
N MET A 165 -15.10 -1.18 -8.57
CA MET A 165 -15.19 -1.51 -10.00
C MET A 165 -15.43 -3.00 -10.22
N GLU A 166 -14.85 -3.88 -9.39
CA GLU A 166 -15.10 -5.34 -9.45
C GLU A 166 -16.52 -5.72 -9.00
N GLN A 167 -17.22 -4.81 -8.32
CA GLN A 167 -18.63 -4.95 -7.92
C GLN A 167 -19.59 -4.16 -8.83
N ASP A 168 -19.13 -3.70 -10.00
CA ASP A 168 -19.87 -2.83 -10.93
C ASP A 168 -20.33 -1.47 -10.35
N ARG A 169 -19.80 -1.06 -9.18
CA ARG A 169 -20.08 0.24 -8.52
C ARG A 169 -19.20 1.36 -9.09
N ASN A 170 -19.25 1.54 -10.41
CA ASN A 170 -18.32 2.39 -11.16
C ASN A 170 -18.51 3.89 -10.86
N GLU A 171 -19.73 4.37 -10.57
CA GLU A 171 -19.96 5.78 -10.21
C GLU A 171 -19.28 6.17 -8.89
N GLU A 172 -19.34 5.29 -7.90
CA GLU A 172 -18.64 5.48 -6.62
C GLU A 172 -17.12 5.43 -6.81
N ALA A 173 -16.64 4.48 -7.62
CA ALA A 173 -15.23 4.35 -7.93
C ALA A 173 -14.66 5.62 -8.59
N VAL A 174 -15.36 6.22 -9.56
CA VAL A 174 -14.93 7.46 -10.22
C VAL A 174 -14.80 8.60 -9.22
N LYS A 175 -15.75 8.76 -8.28
CA LYS A 175 -15.67 9.79 -7.24
C LYS A 175 -14.43 9.64 -6.36
N LEU A 176 -14.12 8.40 -5.95
CA LEU A 176 -12.92 8.11 -5.15
C LEU A 176 -11.63 8.41 -5.93
N LEU A 177 -11.56 8.03 -7.20
CA LEU A 177 -10.40 8.27 -8.06
C LEU A 177 -10.17 9.76 -8.32
N GLU A 178 -11.23 10.53 -8.52
CA GLU A 178 -11.15 11.98 -8.69
C GLU A 178 -10.69 12.66 -7.40
N SER A 179 -11.21 12.24 -6.24
CA SER A 179 -10.75 12.72 -4.93
C SER A 179 -9.27 12.39 -4.70
N ALA A 180 -8.85 11.15 -4.97
CA ALA A 180 -7.46 10.70 -4.82
C ALA A 180 -6.49 11.52 -5.69
N LYS A 181 -6.93 11.94 -6.88
CA LYS A 181 -6.13 12.75 -7.82
C LYS A 181 -6.04 14.23 -7.44
N GLN A 182 -7.12 14.81 -6.91
CA GLN A 182 -7.21 16.27 -6.72
C GLN A 182 -6.74 16.72 -5.33
N ASN A 183 -6.98 15.90 -4.30
CA ASN A 183 -6.84 16.32 -2.91
C ASN A 183 -5.45 16.03 -2.31
N TYR A 184 -4.62 15.21 -2.97
CA TYR A 184 -3.34 14.74 -2.42
C TYR A 184 -2.18 15.04 -3.37
N LYS A 185 -1.09 15.62 -2.84
CA LYS A 185 0.11 16.02 -3.61
C LYS A 185 1.37 15.87 -2.79
N ASN A 186 2.53 15.82 -3.45
CA ASN A 186 3.87 15.82 -2.85
C ASN A 186 4.17 14.62 -1.94
N TYR A 187 3.46 13.50 -2.12
CA TYR A 187 3.69 12.26 -1.36
C TYR A 187 4.66 11.32 -2.09
N SER A 188 5.19 10.34 -1.37
CA SER A 188 6.12 9.37 -1.97
C SER A 188 5.42 8.51 -3.01
N MET A 189 6.07 8.23 -4.14
CA MET A 189 5.51 7.43 -5.24
C MET A 189 4.23 8.04 -5.88
N GLU A 190 4.07 9.36 -5.81
CA GLU A 190 2.93 10.10 -6.41
C GLU A 190 2.76 9.80 -7.91
N SER A 191 3.81 9.92 -8.73
CA SER A 191 3.70 9.68 -10.18
C SER A 191 3.20 8.27 -10.52
N ARG A 192 3.60 7.25 -9.75
CA ARG A 192 3.10 5.87 -9.90
C ARG A 192 1.61 5.80 -9.56
N THR A 193 1.23 6.38 -8.43
CA THR A 193 -0.15 6.38 -7.94
C THR A 193 -1.07 7.09 -8.93
N HIS A 194 -0.65 8.25 -9.46
CA HIS A 194 -1.39 8.99 -10.50
C HIS A 194 -1.57 8.19 -11.79
N PHE A 195 -0.53 7.49 -12.24
CA PHE A 195 -0.64 6.63 -13.42
C PHE A 195 -1.70 5.53 -13.23
N ARG A 196 -1.72 4.88 -12.06
CA ARG A 196 -2.73 3.87 -11.71
C ARG A 196 -4.13 4.47 -11.61
N ILE A 197 -4.27 5.64 -10.97
CA ILE A 197 -5.55 6.35 -10.87
C ILE A 197 -6.07 6.70 -12.27
N GLN A 198 -5.22 7.19 -13.18
CA GLN A 198 -5.62 7.51 -14.54
C GLN A 198 -6.08 6.28 -15.31
N ALA A 199 -5.35 5.17 -15.23
CA ALA A 199 -5.74 3.90 -15.85
C ALA A 199 -7.10 3.41 -15.32
N ALA A 200 -7.29 3.39 -14.00
CA ALA A 200 -8.55 2.99 -13.37
C ALA A 200 -9.71 3.93 -13.77
N THR A 201 -9.46 5.24 -13.85
CA THR A 201 -10.48 6.23 -14.23
C THR A 201 -10.97 6.00 -15.66
N LEU A 202 -10.04 5.74 -16.60
CA LEU A 202 -10.39 5.44 -17.99
C LEU A 202 -11.22 4.16 -18.09
N GLN A 203 -10.83 3.12 -17.35
CA GLN A 203 -11.57 1.86 -17.31
C GLN A 203 -12.98 2.05 -16.74
N ALA A 204 -13.12 2.71 -15.57
CA ALA A 204 -14.41 2.92 -14.93
C ALA A 204 -15.37 3.75 -15.80
N LYS A 205 -14.87 4.82 -16.44
CA LYS A 205 -15.68 5.66 -17.35
C LYS A 205 -16.13 4.88 -18.60
N SER A 206 -15.24 4.06 -19.18
CA SER A 206 -15.60 3.20 -20.31
C SER A 206 -16.69 2.18 -19.94
N SER A 207 -16.64 1.59 -18.74
CA SER A 207 -17.70 0.68 -18.27
C SER A 207 -19.05 1.39 -18.14
N LEU A 208 -19.09 2.60 -17.61
CA LEU A 208 -20.32 3.41 -17.50
C LEU A 208 -20.93 3.77 -18.87
N GLU A 209 -20.08 4.13 -19.84
CA GLU A 209 -20.52 4.39 -21.21
C GLU A 209 -21.10 3.14 -21.89
N ASN A 210 -20.52 1.97 -21.63
CA ASN A 210 -21.04 0.71 -22.17
C ASN A 210 -22.39 0.33 -21.53
N SER A 211 -22.53 0.46 -20.21
CA SER A 211 -23.78 0.17 -19.49
C SER A 211 -24.93 1.11 -19.89
N SER A 212 -24.63 2.38 -20.17
CA SER A 212 -25.63 3.33 -20.67
C SER A 212 -26.07 3.01 -22.09
N ARG A 213 -25.15 2.63 -22.99
CA ARG A 213 -25.48 2.18 -24.35
C ARG A 213 -26.33 0.91 -24.36
N SER A 214 -26.04 -0.07 -23.50
CA SER A 214 -26.84 -1.30 -23.42
C SER A 214 -28.27 -1.02 -22.94
N MET A 215 -28.45 -0.13 -21.96
CA MET A 215 -29.78 0.28 -21.49
C MET A 215 -30.60 0.96 -22.59
N VAL A 216 -30.00 1.89 -23.35
CA VAL A 216 -30.67 2.56 -24.48
C VAL A 216 -31.10 1.56 -25.55
N SER A 217 -30.25 0.57 -25.85
CA SER A 217 -30.58 -0.49 -26.82
C SER A 217 -31.71 -1.41 -26.36
N SER A 218 -31.84 -1.67 -25.06
CA SER A 218 -32.90 -2.53 -24.51
C SER A 218 -34.27 -1.86 -24.39
N VAL A 219 -34.32 -0.53 -24.29
CA VAL A 219 -35.56 0.26 -24.22
C VAL A 219 -36.13 0.55 -25.61
N SER A 220 -35.34 0.34 -26.66
CA SER A 220 -35.70 0.61 -28.06
C SER A 220 -36.29 -0.61 -28.81
N LEU A 221 -36.54 -1.72 -28.10
CA LEU A 221 -37.15 -2.97 -28.57
C LEU A 221 -38.49 -3.20 -27.87
#